data_AF-A0A941MZ89-F1
#
_entry.id   AF-A0A941MZ89-F1
#
_cell.length_a   1.000
_cell.length_b   1.000
_cell.length_c   1.000
_cell.angle_alpha   90.00
_cell.angle_beta   90.00
_cell.angle_gamma   90.00
#
_symmetry.space_group_name_H-M   'P 1'
#
loop_
_entity.id
_entity.type
_entity.pdbx_description
1 polymer ?
#
loop_
_entity_poly.entity_id
_entity_poly.type
_entity_poly.pdbx_seq_one_letter_code
_entity_poly.pdbx_strand_id
1 'polypeptide(L)'
;MDVGLNHSTEEQAMKSTAFSLAAGILVFCGMGQVQAGIIVTVDPAGVQSSQLPQVRTETFDQFANGTSYTSLSTAVGNLVAADGDKFAVVNADQYGGAGGTGKFLAIGAQTGYFATSEVVTLNLPGAQTSLGLWWSAADRGNEVQLYSNNQLLGTYTTSSLFGSAGSSYYGNPNSGQDSGEPFAYINFRATDGTTFDKVVFSENLPGAGFEIDNISIPNFQSVSPAPAGVPEPSGLVMLLGLGGMGIIGWWRTRRVG
;
A
#
# COMPACT_ATOMS: atom_id res chain seq x y z
N MET A 1 28.51 89.94 10.02
CA MET A 1 29.08 89.35 11.23
C MET A 1 28.06 89.55 12.33
N ASP A 2 27.53 88.44 12.85
CA ASP A 2 26.95 88.18 14.18
C ASP A 2 26.30 89.37 14.95
N VAL A 3 25.12 89.29 15.55
CA VAL A 3 24.62 88.31 16.54
C VAL A 3 23.11 88.56 16.74
N GLY A 4 22.32 87.54 17.10
CA GLY A 4 21.25 87.77 18.10
C GLY A 4 19.88 87.14 17.87
N LEU A 5 19.74 85.89 18.33
CA LEU A 5 18.67 85.36 19.19
C LEU A 5 17.21 85.77 18.94
N ASN A 6 16.37 84.80 18.58
CA ASN A 6 14.99 84.76 19.02
C ASN A 6 14.64 83.35 19.56
N HIS A 7 14.27 83.33 20.84
CA HIS A 7 13.67 82.20 21.55
C HIS A 7 12.15 82.38 21.54
N SER A 8 11.40 81.36 21.13
CA SER A 8 10.08 80.94 21.67
C SER A 8 9.52 79.84 20.75
N THR A 9 9.53 78.58 21.19
CA THR A 9 8.35 77.86 21.71
C THR A 9 7.16 77.87 20.77
N GLU A 10 6.83 76.73 20.17
CA GLU A 10 5.50 76.12 20.32
C GLU A 10 5.43 74.72 19.70
N GLU A 11 4.96 73.82 20.55
CA GLU A 11 4.44 72.48 20.35
C GLU A 11 3.32 72.46 19.30
N GLN A 12 3.41 71.60 18.28
CA GLN A 12 2.22 70.96 17.71
C GLN A 12 2.50 69.52 17.26
N ALA A 13 1.78 68.63 17.91
CA ALA A 13 1.68 67.21 17.64
C ALA A 13 0.93 66.96 16.32
N MET A 14 1.46 66.06 15.50
CA MET A 14 0.66 65.25 14.58
C MET A 14 1.40 63.94 14.32
N LYS A 15 1.01 62.88 15.05
CA LYS A 15 1.43 61.52 14.76
C LYS A 15 0.19 60.66 14.54
N SER A 16 -0.15 60.55 13.25
CA SER A 16 -0.50 59.33 12.54
C SER A 16 -1.32 58.28 13.31
N THR A 17 -2.61 58.23 13.00
CA THR A 17 -3.52 57.14 13.31
C THR A 17 -3.08 55.87 12.55
N ALA A 18 -2.46 54.93 13.24
CA ALA A 18 -2.12 53.62 12.67
C ALA A 18 -3.35 52.71 12.64
N PHE A 19 -3.78 52.34 11.42
CA PHE A 19 -4.71 51.24 11.19
C PHE A 19 -4.05 49.93 11.65
N SER A 20 -4.59 49.32 12.71
CA SER A 20 -4.20 47.96 13.12
C SER A 20 -4.92 46.95 12.26
N LEU A 21 -4.19 46.35 11.30
CA LEU A 21 -4.62 45.16 10.57
C LEU A 21 -4.33 43.94 11.46
N ALA A 22 -5.36 43.38 12.08
CA ALA A 22 -5.24 42.13 12.82
C ALA A 22 -5.05 40.97 11.83
N ALA A 23 -3.82 40.46 11.73
CA ALA A 23 -3.51 39.24 10.99
C ALA A 23 -4.00 38.02 11.79
N GLY A 24 -5.05 37.37 11.30
CA GLY A 24 -5.50 36.08 11.83
C GLY A 24 -4.48 34.98 11.50
N ILE A 25 -3.90 34.38 12.53
CA ILE A 25 -3.07 33.18 12.40
C ILE A 25 -3.99 31.99 12.10
N LEU A 26 -3.99 31.54 10.84
CA LEU A 26 -4.51 30.24 10.45
C LEU A 26 -3.49 29.19 10.90
N VAL A 27 -3.79 28.50 12.00
CA VAL A 27 -3.09 27.26 12.36
C VAL A 27 -3.59 26.18 11.40
N PHE A 28 -2.88 25.96 10.30
CA PHE A 28 -2.95 24.69 9.59
C PHE A 28 -2.33 23.64 10.49
N CYS A 29 -3.16 22.87 11.21
CA CYS A 29 -2.75 21.55 11.65
C CYS A 29 -2.45 20.75 10.39
N GLY A 30 -1.17 20.64 10.04
CA GLY A 30 -0.74 19.70 9.01
C GLY A 30 -1.22 18.32 9.44
N MET A 31 -2.23 17.80 8.75
CA MET A 31 -2.49 16.37 8.76
C MET A 31 -1.21 15.73 8.24
N GLY A 32 -0.40 15.19 9.15
CA GLY A 32 0.76 14.40 8.76
C GLY A 32 0.25 13.32 7.81
N GLN A 33 0.79 13.30 6.59
CA GLN A 33 0.62 12.16 5.71
C GLN A 33 1.30 11.00 6.44
N VAL A 34 0.51 10.09 7.03
CA VAL A 34 1.03 8.80 7.44
C VAL A 34 1.46 8.12 6.14
N GLN A 35 2.77 7.96 5.95
CA GLN A 35 3.29 7.19 4.84
C GLN A 35 2.77 5.75 5.02
N ALA A 36 2.10 5.22 4.00
CA ALA A 36 1.63 3.85 3.99
C ALA A 36 2.83 2.92 4.22
N GLY A 37 2.84 2.22 5.35
CA GLY A 37 3.91 1.28 5.69
C GLY A 37 3.54 -0.11 5.23
N ILE A 38 4.42 -0.73 4.44
CA ILE A 38 4.43 -2.18 4.26
C ILE A 38 5.66 -2.71 4.99
N ILE A 39 5.44 -3.58 5.96
CA ILE A 39 6.49 -4.37 6.59
C ILE A 39 6.66 -5.63 5.74
N VAL A 40 7.90 -5.91 5.33
CA VAL A 40 8.25 -7.14 4.63
C VAL A 40 9.15 -7.99 5.51
N THR A 41 8.84 -9.28 5.59
CA THR A 41 9.64 -10.27 6.30
C THR A 41 9.88 -11.49 5.43
N VAL A 42 11.11 -12.00 5.48
CA VAL A 42 11.52 -13.26 4.87
C VAL A 42 11.49 -14.33 5.96
N ASP A 43 10.71 -15.38 5.77
CA ASP A 43 10.66 -16.49 6.73
C ASP A 43 11.95 -17.31 6.69
N PRO A 44 12.26 -18.10 7.74
CA PRO A 44 13.44 -18.96 7.76
C PRO A 44 13.54 -19.84 6.51
N ALA A 45 14.78 -20.09 6.06
CA ALA A 45 15.06 -20.94 4.91
C ALA A 45 14.33 -22.30 5.00
N GLY A 46 13.76 -22.73 3.87
CA GLY A 46 12.99 -23.97 3.76
C GLY A 46 11.51 -23.86 4.15
N VAL A 47 11.06 -22.74 4.71
CA VAL A 47 9.62 -22.45 4.84
C VAL A 47 9.04 -22.18 3.45
N GLN A 48 7.97 -22.88 3.10
CA GLN A 48 7.32 -22.81 1.78
C GLN A 48 5.82 -22.49 1.87
N SER A 49 5.28 -22.26 3.06
CA SER A 49 3.85 -21.97 3.29
C SER A 49 3.67 -20.96 4.42
N SER A 50 2.51 -20.29 4.42
CA SER A 50 2.20 -19.28 5.44
C SER A 50 2.21 -19.88 6.85
N GLN A 51 2.83 -19.15 7.77
CA GLN A 51 2.79 -19.47 9.21
C GLN A 51 1.65 -18.73 9.93
N LEU A 52 0.86 -17.93 9.20
CA LEU A 52 -0.29 -17.23 9.77
C LEU A 52 -1.50 -18.17 9.88
N PRO A 53 -2.26 -18.10 10.99
CA PRO A 53 -3.50 -18.84 11.11
C PRO A 53 -4.57 -18.27 10.19
N GLN A 54 -5.55 -19.11 9.83
CA GLN A 54 -6.77 -18.70 9.10
C GLN A 54 -6.48 -17.96 7.78
N VAL A 55 -5.54 -18.49 6.99
CA VAL A 55 -5.30 -18.03 5.62
C VAL A 55 -6.06 -18.89 4.62
N ARG A 56 -6.30 -18.31 3.46
CA ARG A 56 -6.67 -19.02 2.24
C ARG A 56 -5.48 -18.96 1.29
N THR A 57 -5.15 -20.09 0.69
CA THR A 57 -3.94 -20.27 -0.11
C THR A 57 -4.29 -20.76 -1.52
N GLU A 58 -3.63 -20.20 -2.52
CA GLU A 58 -3.57 -20.74 -3.88
C GLU A 58 -2.25 -21.52 -4.05
N THR A 59 -2.35 -22.78 -4.47
CA THR A 59 -1.22 -23.71 -4.67
C THR A 59 -1.03 -24.12 -6.14
N PHE A 60 -1.89 -23.61 -7.03
CA PHE A 60 -1.98 -23.90 -8.46
C PHE A 60 -2.24 -25.36 -8.86
N ASP A 61 -2.29 -26.28 -7.91
CA ASP A 61 -2.43 -27.72 -8.14
C ASP A 61 -3.70 -28.15 -8.88
N GLN A 62 -4.77 -27.35 -8.74
CA GLN A 62 -6.06 -27.62 -9.35
C GLN A 62 -6.14 -27.20 -10.81
N PHE A 63 -5.16 -26.43 -11.31
CA PHE A 63 -5.14 -26.03 -12.72
C PHE A 63 -4.44 -27.07 -13.59
N ALA A 64 -4.80 -27.08 -14.86
CA ALA A 64 -4.07 -27.86 -15.84
C ALA A 64 -2.64 -27.32 -16.00
N ASN A 65 -1.72 -28.19 -16.41
CA ASN A 65 -0.42 -27.71 -16.89
C ASN A 65 -0.62 -26.94 -18.20
N GLY A 66 -0.10 -25.72 -18.30
CA GLY A 66 -0.23 -24.88 -19.48
C GLY A 66 0.69 -23.66 -19.44
N THR A 67 1.12 -23.19 -20.62
CA THR A 67 2.17 -22.16 -20.77
C THR A 67 1.66 -20.85 -21.33
N SER A 68 0.35 -20.72 -21.55
CA SER A 68 -0.25 -19.61 -22.31
C SER A 68 -1.51 -19.05 -21.63
N TYR A 69 -1.52 -19.02 -20.30
CA TYR A 69 -2.60 -18.39 -19.55
C TYR A 69 -2.52 -16.88 -19.71
N THR A 70 -3.66 -16.25 -20.00
CA THR A 70 -3.83 -14.79 -19.97
C THR A 70 -4.67 -14.35 -18.78
N SER A 71 -5.45 -15.25 -18.19
CA SER A 71 -6.14 -15.04 -16.92
C SER A 71 -6.43 -16.36 -16.21
N LEU A 72 -6.48 -16.31 -14.87
CA LEU A 72 -6.91 -17.42 -14.01
C LEU A 72 -7.68 -16.87 -12.80
N SER A 73 -8.81 -17.50 -12.49
CA SER A 73 -9.50 -17.27 -11.21
C SER A 73 -8.97 -18.27 -10.19
N THR A 74 -8.43 -17.77 -9.10
CA THR A 74 -7.69 -18.52 -8.07
C THR A 74 -8.40 -18.45 -6.73
N ALA A 75 -7.93 -19.24 -5.77
CA ALA A 75 -8.37 -19.14 -4.39
C ALA A 75 -8.13 -17.74 -3.81
N VAL A 76 -7.13 -16.97 -4.27
CA VAL A 76 -6.72 -15.68 -3.68
C VAL A 76 -7.04 -14.45 -4.52
N GLY A 77 -7.74 -14.62 -5.64
CA GLY A 77 -8.08 -13.52 -6.55
C GLY A 77 -8.03 -13.92 -8.02
N ASN A 78 -7.98 -12.92 -8.90
CA ASN A 78 -7.88 -13.16 -10.34
C ASN A 78 -6.52 -12.69 -10.85
N LEU A 79 -5.77 -13.61 -11.44
CA LEU A 79 -4.55 -13.32 -12.19
C LEU A 79 -4.91 -12.89 -13.61
N VAL A 80 -4.26 -11.85 -14.11
CA VAL A 80 -4.45 -11.30 -15.46
C VAL A 80 -3.08 -10.89 -15.99
N ALA A 81 -2.67 -11.45 -17.14
CA ALA A 81 -1.48 -11.01 -17.86
C ALA A 81 -1.71 -9.63 -18.48
N ALA A 82 -0.67 -8.82 -18.61
CA ALA A 82 -0.76 -7.59 -19.40
C ALA A 82 -1.01 -7.90 -20.90
N ASP A 83 -1.42 -6.89 -21.66
CA ASP A 83 -1.75 -7.06 -23.08
C ASP A 83 -0.56 -7.61 -23.88
N GLY A 84 -0.72 -8.81 -24.43
CA GLY A 84 0.31 -9.52 -25.19
C GLY A 84 1.19 -10.46 -24.37
N ASP A 85 1.14 -10.35 -23.04
CA ASP A 85 1.84 -11.22 -22.12
C ASP A 85 1.03 -12.50 -21.82
N LYS A 86 1.70 -13.43 -21.17
CA LYS A 86 1.12 -14.69 -20.69
C LYS A 86 1.89 -15.16 -19.46
N PHE A 87 1.33 -16.15 -18.80
CA PHE A 87 2.01 -16.88 -17.74
C PHE A 87 1.72 -18.37 -17.85
N ALA A 88 2.50 -19.15 -17.12
CA ALA A 88 2.42 -20.60 -17.09
C ALA A 88 1.96 -21.09 -15.72
N VAL A 89 1.29 -22.23 -15.71
CA VAL A 89 1.13 -23.09 -14.54
C VAL A 89 1.75 -24.42 -14.92
N VAL A 90 2.87 -24.77 -14.28
CA VAL A 90 3.68 -25.93 -14.65
C VAL A 90 3.91 -26.84 -13.46
N ASN A 91 4.27 -28.10 -13.71
CA ASN A 91 4.58 -29.04 -12.63
C ASN A 91 5.86 -28.62 -11.89
N ALA A 92 5.93 -28.95 -10.61
CA ALA A 92 7.13 -28.78 -9.78
C ALA A 92 8.40 -29.32 -10.48
N ASP A 93 9.47 -28.55 -10.38
CA ASP A 93 10.79 -28.84 -10.96
C ASP A 93 11.90 -28.22 -10.10
N GLN A 94 13.09 -28.00 -10.68
CA GLN A 94 14.19 -27.38 -9.94
C GLN A 94 13.92 -25.91 -9.55
N TYR A 95 13.05 -25.20 -10.26
CA TYR A 95 12.81 -23.76 -10.07
C TYR A 95 11.60 -23.47 -9.18
N GLY A 96 10.63 -24.38 -9.11
CA GLY A 96 9.41 -24.15 -8.34
C GLY A 96 8.63 -25.41 -7.94
N GLY A 97 7.44 -25.22 -7.38
CA GLY A 97 6.59 -26.23 -6.75
C GLY A 97 6.91 -26.42 -5.27
N ALA A 98 6.11 -25.77 -4.42
CA ALA A 98 6.29 -25.83 -2.98
C ALA A 98 6.10 -27.27 -2.47
N GLY A 99 6.99 -27.72 -1.58
CA GLY A 99 7.03 -29.10 -1.11
C GLY A 99 7.57 -30.12 -2.13
N GLY A 100 8.09 -29.67 -3.28
CA GLY A 100 8.72 -30.51 -4.30
C GLY A 100 7.73 -31.35 -5.11
N THR A 101 6.45 -31.00 -5.07
CA THR A 101 5.38 -31.68 -5.80
C THR A 101 4.36 -30.66 -6.29
N GLY A 102 3.36 -31.08 -7.05
CA GLY A 102 2.27 -30.20 -7.44
C GLY A 102 2.62 -29.29 -8.61
N LYS A 103 2.13 -28.05 -8.58
CA LYS A 103 2.34 -27.04 -9.63
C LYS A 103 2.66 -25.68 -9.03
N PHE A 104 3.20 -24.80 -9.85
CA PHE A 104 3.44 -23.42 -9.49
C PHE A 104 3.16 -22.50 -10.67
N LEU A 105 2.99 -21.22 -10.38
CA LEU A 105 2.88 -20.17 -11.39
C LEU A 105 4.27 -19.71 -11.83
N ALA A 106 4.48 -19.55 -13.13
CA ALA A 106 5.70 -19.00 -13.69
C ALA A 106 5.41 -17.89 -14.70
N ILE A 107 6.20 -16.82 -14.66
CA ILE A 107 6.17 -15.70 -15.59
C ILE A 107 7.52 -15.68 -16.33
N GLY A 108 7.55 -15.39 -17.63
CA GLY A 108 8.80 -15.42 -18.39
C GLY A 108 9.05 -16.76 -19.11
N ALA A 109 10.27 -17.29 -18.97
CA ALA A 109 10.82 -18.37 -19.79
C ALA A 109 9.92 -19.62 -19.94
N GLN A 110 9.19 -20.00 -18.90
CA GLN A 110 8.30 -21.16 -18.89
C GLN A 110 7.09 -21.01 -19.83
N THR A 111 6.79 -19.78 -20.26
CA THR A 111 5.76 -19.52 -21.26
C THR A 111 6.23 -19.82 -22.69
N GLY A 112 7.53 -20.07 -22.88
CA GLY A 112 8.18 -20.17 -24.19
C GLY A 112 8.28 -18.83 -24.92
N TYR A 113 7.97 -17.74 -24.23
CA TYR A 113 8.10 -16.37 -24.71
C TYR A 113 9.21 -15.68 -23.94
N PHE A 114 9.93 -14.81 -24.63
CA PHE A 114 11.15 -14.19 -24.14
C PHE A 114 11.06 -12.69 -24.38
N ALA A 115 10.02 -12.07 -23.83
CA ALA A 115 9.90 -10.62 -23.88
C ALA A 115 10.94 -9.95 -22.97
N THR A 116 11.12 -8.65 -23.15
CA THR A 116 12.01 -7.84 -22.30
C THR A 116 11.41 -7.59 -20.92
N SER A 117 10.10 -7.72 -20.79
CA SER A 117 9.36 -7.62 -19.54
C SER A 117 8.05 -8.38 -19.73
N GLU A 118 7.69 -9.23 -18.78
CA GLU A 118 6.40 -9.92 -18.73
C GLU A 118 5.72 -9.60 -17.39
N VAL A 119 4.45 -9.23 -17.44
CA VAL A 119 3.72 -8.69 -16.29
C VAL A 119 2.44 -9.46 -16.05
N VAL A 120 2.24 -9.88 -14.79
CA VAL A 120 1.00 -10.49 -14.32
C VAL A 120 0.47 -9.74 -13.11
N THR A 121 -0.81 -9.37 -13.17
CA THR A 121 -1.52 -8.71 -12.09
C THR A 121 -2.41 -9.69 -11.35
N LEU A 122 -2.23 -9.82 -10.03
CA LEU A 122 -3.20 -10.43 -9.13
C LEU A 122 -4.14 -9.36 -8.58
N ASN A 123 -5.41 -9.42 -8.98
CA ASN A 123 -6.48 -8.63 -8.40
C ASN A 123 -7.08 -9.40 -7.22
N LEU A 124 -6.93 -8.84 -6.02
CA LEU A 124 -7.41 -9.48 -4.80
C LEU A 124 -8.94 -9.37 -4.71
N PRO A 125 -9.63 -10.33 -4.05
CA PRO A 125 -11.09 -10.33 -3.93
C PRO A 125 -11.64 -9.20 -3.03
N GLY A 126 -10.74 -8.44 -2.40
CA GLY A 126 -11.00 -7.27 -1.58
C GLY A 126 -9.70 -6.76 -0.99
N ALA A 127 -9.76 -5.57 -0.39
CA ALA A 127 -8.61 -4.98 0.30
C ALA A 127 -8.04 -5.93 1.37
N GLN A 128 -6.74 -6.22 1.29
CA GLN A 128 -6.01 -7.08 2.22
C GLN A 128 -5.02 -6.26 3.05
N THR A 129 -4.77 -6.72 4.27
CA THR A 129 -3.72 -6.20 5.16
C THR A 129 -2.47 -7.06 5.16
N SER A 130 -2.53 -8.26 4.56
CA SER A 130 -1.41 -9.19 4.50
C SER A 130 -1.47 -10.07 3.27
N LEU A 131 -0.30 -10.43 2.76
CA LEU A 131 -0.12 -11.40 1.70
C LEU A 131 1.20 -12.14 1.94
N GLY A 132 1.15 -13.46 1.85
CA GLY A 132 2.33 -14.31 1.82
C GLY A 132 2.47 -14.95 0.44
N LEU A 133 3.68 -15.22 0.00
CA LEU A 133 3.93 -16.03 -1.20
C LEU A 133 5.26 -16.77 -1.06
N TRP A 134 5.33 -17.98 -1.62
CA TRP A 134 6.59 -18.66 -1.81
C TRP A 134 7.22 -18.19 -3.11
N TRP A 135 8.34 -17.48 -2.98
CA TRP A 135 9.14 -16.98 -4.09
C TRP A 135 10.30 -17.95 -4.28
N SER A 136 10.31 -18.65 -5.41
CA SER A 136 11.33 -19.63 -5.75
C SER A 136 12.20 -19.13 -6.90
N ALA A 137 13.45 -19.62 -6.97
CA ALA A 137 14.43 -19.26 -8.00
C ALA A 137 14.54 -17.74 -8.26
N ALA A 138 14.61 -16.94 -7.19
CA ALA A 138 14.50 -15.50 -7.31
C ALA A 138 15.70 -14.86 -8.05
N ASP A 139 15.48 -14.39 -9.27
CA ASP A 139 16.53 -13.76 -10.07
C ASP A 139 16.46 -12.23 -10.06
N ARG A 140 17.46 -11.54 -10.61
CA ARG A 140 17.55 -10.05 -10.54
C ARG A 140 16.48 -9.30 -11.35
N GLY A 141 15.76 -9.97 -12.24
CA GLY A 141 14.66 -9.46 -13.07
C GLY A 141 13.31 -9.48 -12.37
N ASN A 142 13.16 -10.34 -11.36
CA ASN A 142 11.90 -10.51 -10.64
C ASN A 142 11.57 -9.28 -9.77
N GLU A 143 10.32 -8.82 -9.86
CA GLU A 143 9.80 -7.70 -9.06
C GLU A 143 8.34 -7.91 -8.62
N VAL A 144 8.04 -7.56 -7.36
CA VAL A 144 6.69 -7.52 -6.79
C VAL A 144 6.33 -6.07 -6.45
N GLN A 145 5.17 -5.62 -6.89
CA GLN A 145 4.62 -4.31 -6.55
C GLN A 145 3.26 -4.45 -5.86
N LEU A 146 3.05 -3.68 -4.79
CA LEU A 146 1.78 -3.65 -4.06
C LEU A 146 1.06 -2.32 -4.31
N TYR A 147 -0.24 -2.39 -4.58
CA TYR A 147 -1.06 -1.24 -4.88
C TYR A 147 -2.32 -1.18 -4.02
N SER A 148 -2.75 0.05 -3.71
CA SER A 148 -4.04 0.37 -3.10
C SER A 148 -4.76 1.39 -3.97
N ASN A 149 -5.92 1.06 -4.53
CA ASN A 149 -6.67 1.97 -5.40
C ASN A 149 -5.79 2.58 -6.52
N ASN A 150 -4.95 1.76 -7.15
CA ASN A 150 -3.93 2.14 -8.15
C ASN A 150 -2.78 3.03 -7.66
N GLN A 151 -2.68 3.35 -6.36
CA GLN A 151 -1.50 3.99 -5.78
C GLN A 151 -0.47 2.93 -5.41
N LEU A 152 0.78 3.09 -5.88
CA LEU A 152 1.90 2.21 -5.53
C LEU A 152 2.26 2.40 -4.06
N LEU A 153 2.25 1.32 -3.29
CA LEU A 153 2.67 1.30 -1.88
C LEU A 153 4.14 0.92 -1.73
N GLY A 154 4.65 0.07 -2.62
CA GLY A 154 6.03 -0.39 -2.58
C GLY A 154 6.38 -1.33 -3.72
N THR A 155 7.68 -1.37 -4.02
CA THR A 155 8.30 -2.22 -5.02
C THR A 155 9.38 -3.05 -4.34
N TYR A 156 9.36 -4.36 -4.58
CA TYR A 156 10.24 -5.33 -3.94
C TYR A 156 10.90 -6.18 -5.02
N THR A 157 12.21 -6.01 -5.14
CA THR A 157 13.06 -6.78 -6.04
C THR A 157 13.75 -7.89 -5.27
N THR A 158 14.27 -8.89 -5.99
CA THR A 158 15.16 -9.91 -5.41
C THR A 158 16.30 -9.28 -4.60
N SER A 159 16.93 -8.22 -5.10
CA SER A 159 18.01 -7.53 -4.38
C SER A 159 17.55 -6.90 -3.07
N SER A 160 16.32 -6.36 -3.01
CA SER A 160 15.78 -5.75 -1.79
C SER A 160 15.43 -6.78 -0.71
N LEU A 161 15.04 -7.99 -1.11
CA LEU A 161 14.60 -9.04 -0.20
C LEU A 161 15.72 -10.00 0.20
N PHE A 162 16.61 -10.31 -0.74
CA PHE A 162 17.65 -11.33 -0.59
C PHE A 162 19.08 -10.77 -0.61
N GLY A 163 19.26 -9.45 -0.73
CA GLY A 163 20.59 -8.82 -0.80
C GLY A 163 21.51 -9.13 0.41
N SER A 164 20.94 -9.55 1.54
CA SER A 164 21.65 -9.98 2.74
C SER A 164 21.32 -11.42 3.16
N ALA A 165 20.66 -12.21 2.30
CA ALA A 165 20.28 -13.58 2.60
C ALA A 165 21.52 -14.48 2.79
N GLY A 166 21.46 -15.35 3.80
CA GLY A 166 22.49 -16.36 4.03
C GLY A 166 22.46 -17.47 2.98
N SER A 167 23.55 -18.24 2.89
CA SER A 167 23.67 -19.37 1.94
C SER A 167 22.59 -20.44 2.10
N SER A 168 21.92 -20.52 3.25
CA SER A 168 20.80 -21.45 3.49
C SER A 168 19.58 -21.18 2.61
N TYR A 169 19.45 -19.98 2.05
CA TYR A 169 18.34 -19.64 1.15
C TYR A 169 18.59 -20.08 -0.30
N TYR A 170 19.83 -20.44 -0.65
CA TYR A 170 20.20 -20.72 -2.04
C TYR A 170 20.03 -22.19 -2.39
N GLY A 171 19.35 -22.44 -3.50
CA GLY A 171 18.97 -23.77 -3.95
C GLY A 171 17.60 -24.20 -3.46
N ASN A 172 16.89 -24.91 -4.32
CA ASN A 172 15.56 -25.41 -4.06
C ASN A 172 15.58 -26.31 -2.80
N PRO A 173 14.82 -25.98 -1.75
CA PRO A 173 14.90 -26.68 -0.47
C PRO A 173 14.44 -28.15 -0.55
N ASN A 174 13.77 -28.55 -1.64
CA ASN A 174 13.28 -29.91 -1.84
C ASN A 174 14.28 -30.81 -2.58
N SER A 175 15.18 -30.25 -3.39
CA SER A 175 16.10 -31.02 -4.25
C SER A 175 17.59 -30.61 -4.15
N GLY A 176 17.88 -29.43 -3.62
CA GLY A 176 19.20 -28.81 -3.61
C GLY A 176 19.69 -28.31 -4.97
N GLN A 177 18.86 -28.41 -6.01
CA GLN A 177 19.17 -27.88 -7.34
C GLN A 177 19.03 -26.35 -7.35
N ASP A 178 19.52 -25.71 -8.42
CA ASP A 178 19.43 -24.26 -8.60
C ASP A 178 20.11 -23.45 -7.47
N SER A 179 21.30 -23.90 -7.06
CA SER A 179 22.06 -23.29 -5.95
C SER A 179 22.57 -21.86 -6.22
N GLY A 180 22.26 -21.29 -7.38
CA GLY A 180 22.62 -19.92 -7.75
C GLY A 180 21.58 -18.89 -7.30
N GLU A 181 20.36 -19.33 -6.99
CA GLU A 181 19.21 -18.45 -6.78
C GLU A 181 18.57 -18.74 -5.40
N PRO A 182 18.05 -17.72 -4.72
CA PRO A 182 17.43 -17.87 -3.41
C PRO A 182 15.94 -18.25 -3.48
N PHE A 183 15.49 -18.94 -2.45
CA PHE A 183 14.13 -19.46 -2.27
C PHE A 183 13.64 -19.08 -0.87
N ALA A 184 12.48 -18.43 -0.76
CA ALA A 184 11.87 -18.17 0.55
C ALA A 184 10.37 -17.92 0.49
N TYR A 185 9.72 -18.13 1.63
CA TYR A 185 8.40 -17.59 1.88
C TYR A 185 8.51 -16.12 2.32
N ILE A 186 7.86 -15.22 1.58
CA ILE A 186 7.87 -13.78 1.82
C ILE A 186 6.50 -13.36 2.34
N ASN A 187 6.50 -12.58 3.42
CA ASN A 187 5.28 -11.99 3.97
C ASN A 187 5.31 -10.47 3.82
N PHE A 188 4.24 -9.92 3.26
CA PHE A 188 3.96 -8.49 3.17
C PHE A 188 2.83 -8.14 4.13
N ARG A 189 3.04 -7.18 5.02
CA ARG A 189 2.06 -6.74 6.00
C ARG A 189 1.88 -5.23 5.98
N ALA A 190 0.67 -4.78 5.69
CA ALA A 190 0.33 -3.38 5.75
C ALA A 190 0.22 -2.87 7.20
N THR A 191 0.61 -1.63 7.44
CA THR A 191 0.55 -0.96 8.76
C THR A 191 -0.46 0.19 8.76
N ASP A 192 -0.87 0.62 9.96
CA ASP A 192 -1.54 1.91 10.19
C ASP A 192 -2.75 2.20 9.29
N GLY A 193 -3.67 1.25 9.17
CA GLY A 193 -4.88 1.40 8.35
C GLY A 193 -4.66 1.31 6.84
N THR A 194 -3.42 1.02 6.42
CA THR A 194 -3.10 0.71 5.02
C THR A 194 -3.67 -0.66 4.64
N THR A 195 -4.16 -0.75 3.41
CA THR A 195 -4.55 -1.99 2.75
C THR A 195 -4.11 -1.95 1.30
N PHE A 196 -3.95 -3.11 0.66
CA PHE A 196 -3.71 -3.23 -0.78
C PHE A 196 -4.74 -4.15 -1.43
N ASP A 197 -5.06 -3.90 -2.68
CA ASP A 197 -6.07 -4.62 -3.46
C ASP A 197 -5.51 -5.27 -4.73
N LYS A 198 -4.27 -4.93 -5.08
CA LYS A 198 -3.63 -5.38 -6.30
C LYS A 198 -2.15 -5.65 -6.08
N VAL A 199 -1.69 -6.78 -6.60
CA VAL A 199 -0.27 -7.16 -6.64
C VAL A 199 0.14 -7.29 -8.10
N VAL A 200 1.28 -6.74 -8.46
CA VAL A 200 1.86 -6.90 -9.80
C VAL A 200 3.16 -7.67 -9.66
N PHE A 201 3.28 -8.75 -10.42
CA PHE A 201 4.48 -9.55 -10.57
C PHE A 201 5.07 -9.25 -11.94
N SER A 202 6.38 -9.03 -12.02
CA SER A 202 7.06 -8.86 -13.30
C SER A 202 8.38 -9.61 -13.36
N GLU A 203 8.67 -10.14 -14.55
CA GLU A 203 10.00 -10.63 -14.90
C GLU A 203 10.60 -9.71 -15.96
N ASN A 204 11.74 -9.08 -15.65
CA ASN A 204 12.32 -7.97 -16.42
C ASN A 204 13.65 -8.33 -17.11
N LEU A 205 13.90 -9.63 -17.33
CA LEU A 205 15.00 -10.15 -18.11
C LEU A 205 14.50 -11.13 -19.19
N PRO A 206 14.93 -10.94 -20.44
CA PRO A 206 14.67 -11.93 -21.48
C PRO A 206 15.29 -13.27 -21.12
N GLY A 207 14.50 -14.34 -21.18
CA GLY A 207 15.00 -15.71 -20.98
C GLY A 207 15.08 -16.16 -19.53
N ALA A 208 14.68 -15.33 -18.57
CA ALA A 208 14.59 -15.69 -17.16
C ALA A 208 13.13 -15.93 -16.73
N GLY A 209 12.93 -16.37 -15.48
CA GLY A 209 11.64 -16.81 -14.97
C GLY A 209 11.34 -16.19 -13.61
N PHE A 210 10.06 -16.00 -13.31
CA PHE A 210 9.61 -15.65 -11.96
C PHE A 210 8.60 -16.68 -11.49
N GLU A 211 9.05 -17.53 -10.56
CA GLU A 211 8.33 -18.68 -10.02
C GLU A 211 7.69 -18.37 -8.65
N ILE A 212 6.38 -18.61 -8.57
CA ILE A 212 5.54 -18.25 -7.43
C ILE A 212 4.60 -19.41 -7.08
N ASP A 213 4.51 -19.73 -5.79
CA ASP A 213 3.56 -20.71 -5.26
C ASP A 213 3.01 -20.29 -3.88
N ASN A 214 2.04 -21.03 -3.35
CA ASN A 214 1.48 -20.89 -2.00
C ASN A 214 1.12 -19.43 -1.62
N ILE A 215 0.55 -18.69 -2.57
CA ILE A 215 0.09 -17.32 -2.32
C ILE A 215 -1.03 -17.40 -1.30
N SER A 216 -0.87 -16.70 -0.17
CA SER A 216 -1.80 -16.76 0.95
C SER A 216 -2.27 -15.36 1.33
N ILE A 217 -3.58 -15.23 1.55
CA ILE A 217 -4.21 -14.03 2.11
C ILE A 217 -5.07 -14.40 3.32
N PRO A 218 -5.33 -13.48 4.24
CA PRO A 218 -6.25 -13.73 5.34
C PRO A 218 -7.62 -14.23 4.83
N ASN A 219 -8.18 -15.24 5.49
CA ASN A 219 -9.49 -15.81 5.14
C ASN A 219 -10.66 -14.99 5.70
N PHE A 220 -10.46 -13.70 5.98
CA PHE A 220 -11.53 -12.83 6.42
C PHE A 220 -12.31 -12.38 5.19
N GLN A 221 -13.58 -12.77 5.13
CA GLN A 221 -14.56 -12.10 4.27
C GLN A 221 -14.34 -10.60 4.43
N SER A 222 -14.13 -9.90 3.32
CA SER A 222 -13.92 -8.46 3.25
C SER A 222 -14.80 -7.78 4.28
N VAL A 223 -14.21 -7.09 5.26
CA VAL A 223 -14.97 -6.07 5.97
C VAL A 223 -15.52 -5.18 4.87
N SER A 224 -16.85 -5.16 4.73
CA SER A 224 -17.55 -4.26 3.81
C SER A 224 -16.86 -2.91 3.87
N PRO A 225 -16.63 -2.21 2.73
CA PRO A 225 -16.24 -0.82 2.80
C PRO A 225 -17.18 -0.15 3.81
N ALA A 226 -16.59 0.61 4.74
CA ALA A 226 -17.34 1.30 5.78
C ALA A 226 -18.60 1.90 5.14
N PRO A 227 -19.80 1.70 5.70
CA PRO A 227 -21.02 2.21 5.09
C PRO A 227 -20.82 3.69 4.76
N ALA A 228 -20.96 4.03 3.47
CA ALA A 228 -21.01 5.41 3.05
C ALA A 228 -22.24 6.05 3.70
N GLY A 229 -22.04 6.68 4.86
CA GLY A 229 -23.12 7.28 5.63
C GLY A 229 -23.06 6.96 7.12
N VAL A 230 -21.99 7.35 7.79
CA VAL A 230 -22.17 7.95 9.12
C VAL A 230 -22.10 9.46 8.89
N PRO A 231 -23.23 10.18 8.91
CA PRO A 231 -23.19 11.63 8.95
C PRO A 231 -22.39 12.03 10.19
N GLU A 232 -21.26 12.70 9.98
CA GLU A 232 -20.62 13.39 11.09
C GLU A 232 -21.66 14.34 11.69
N PRO A 233 -21.79 14.42 13.02
CA PRO A 233 -22.69 15.38 13.63
C PRO A 233 -22.28 16.75 13.11
N SER A 234 -23.17 17.34 12.32
CA SER A 234 -22.96 18.60 11.64
C SER A 234 -22.36 19.59 12.62
N GLY A 235 -21.30 20.29 12.22
CA GLY A 235 -20.74 21.45 12.92
C GLY A 235 -21.72 22.63 13.08
N LEU A 236 -23.02 22.39 13.04
CA LEU A 236 -24.11 23.34 13.27
C LEU A 236 -24.45 23.54 14.76
N VAL A 237 -23.88 22.76 15.69
CA VAL A 237 -24.02 23.04 17.14
C VAL A 237 -22.95 24.03 17.64
N MET A 238 -21.83 24.23 16.92
CA MET A 238 -20.82 25.23 17.30
C MET A 238 -21.10 26.66 16.77
N LEU A 239 -22.08 26.86 15.86
CA LEU A 239 -22.46 28.19 15.36
C LEU A 239 -23.78 28.73 15.96
N LEU A 240 -24.35 28.05 16.96
CA LEU A 240 -25.46 28.59 17.77
C LEU A 240 -25.05 28.88 19.23
N GLY A 241 -23.79 28.60 19.60
CA GLY A 241 -23.26 28.79 20.96
C GLY A 241 -22.70 30.19 21.27
N LEU A 242 -22.62 31.12 20.31
CA LEU A 242 -22.04 32.46 20.50
C LEU A 242 -22.90 33.61 19.94
N GLY A 243 -24.22 33.44 19.88
CA GLY A 243 -25.12 34.42 19.26
C GLY A 243 -26.44 34.66 19.99
N GLY A 244 -26.45 34.62 21.33
CA GLY A 244 -27.71 34.66 22.11
C GLY A 244 -27.62 35.44 23.42
N MET A 245 -26.96 36.60 23.46
CA MET A 245 -27.12 37.56 24.56
C MET A 245 -27.46 38.92 23.96
N GLY A 246 -28.75 39.14 23.72
CA GLY A 246 -29.25 40.39 23.19
C GLY A 246 -30.78 40.47 23.20
N ILE A 247 -31.31 41.09 24.26
CA ILE A 247 -32.54 41.90 24.26
C ILE A 247 -33.88 41.14 24.11
N ILE A 248 -34.49 40.82 25.25
CA ILE A 248 -35.95 40.88 25.43
C ILE A 248 -36.11 41.61 26.78
N GLY A 249 -36.59 42.86 26.82
CA GLY A 249 -37.82 43.28 26.19
C GLY A 249 -38.89 43.33 27.27
N TRP A 250 -38.89 44.47 27.97
CA TRP A 250 -39.97 45.07 28.74
C TRP A 250 -41.38 44.59 28.30
N TRP A 251 -42.31 44.51 29.26
CA TRP A 251 -43.78 44.54 29.16
C TRP A 251 -44.47 43.51 30.08
N ARG A 252 -44.71 43.92 31.33
CA ARG A 252 -45.73 43.42 32.28
C ARG A 252 -45.82 44.51 33.35
N THR A 253 -46.92 45.17 33.70
CA THR A 253 -48.36 44.98 33.45
C THR A 253 -49.05 46.31 33.79
N ARG A 254 -49.98 46.79 32.96
CA ARG A 254 -51.07 47.68 33.41
C ARG A 254 -52.35 46.86 33.51
N ARG A 255 -52.91 46.74 34.73
CA ARG A 255 -54.37 46.70 35.02
C ARG A 255 -54.57 47.22 36.44
N VAL A 256 -55.14 48.43 36.57
CA VAL A 256 -56.52 48.76 36.95
C VAL A 256 -56.77 48.58 38.45
N GLY A 257 -57.08 49.70 39.11
CA GLY A 257 -57.33 49.88 40.54
C GLY A 257 -56.99 51.30 40.92
#